data_AF-A0A969HC65-F1
#
_entry.id   AF-A0A969HC65-F1
#
_cell.length_a   1.000
_cell.length_b   1.000
_cell.length_c   1.000
_cell.angle_alpha   90.00
_cell.angle_beta   90.00
_cell.angle_gamma   90.00
#
_symmetry.space_group_name_H-M   'P 1'
#
loop_
_entity.id
_entity.type
_entity.pdbx_description
1 polymer ?
#
loop_
_entity_poly.entity_id
_entity_poly.type
_entity_poly.pdbx_seq_one_letter_code
_entity_poly.pdbx_strand_id
1 'polypeptide(L)'
;MELQRGHLEARVDLQQGDELGQLANTMNSMAGRISELVESLENQAAVAQTRLFEAIESMPAGFSLYDASDRLVLCNSKYRDMWATNADLIVPGVYFEELVRTAAERGHYSEAAGWLDEWVRQRVEQHR
;
A
#
# COMPACT_ATOMS: atom_id res chain seq x y z
N MET A 1 3.93 -34.64 -16.22
CA MET A 1 2.99 -33.54 -15.93
C MET A 1 3.60 -32.74 -14.76
N GLU A 2 4.70 -32.00 -14.99
CA GLU A 2 5.45 -31.28 -13.94
C GLU A 2 6.11 -30.00 -14.50
N LEU A 3 5.31 -29.01 -14.88
CA LEU A 3 5.81 -27.72 -15.39
C LEU A 3 5.16 -26.50 -14.70
N GLN A 4 4.51 -26.69 -13.55
CA GLN A 4 3.61 -25.68 -12.98
C GLN A 4 4.11 -24.92 -11.75
N ARG A 5 5.39 -25.04 -11.37
CA ARG A 5 6.01 -24.20 -10.34
C ARG A 5 7.27 -23.61 -10.93
N GLY A 6 7.37 -22.28 -10.97
CA GLY A 6 8.49 -21.51 -11.52
C GLY A 6 9.82 -21.73 -10.81
N HIS A 7 10.33 -22.96 -10.84
CA HIS A 7 11.71 -23.30 -10.49
C HIS A 7 12.62 -22.81 -11.62
N LEU A 8 13.01 -21.54 -11.53
CA LEU A 8 14.08 -20.93 -12.35
C LEU A 8 15.48 -21.51 -12.03
N GLU A 9 15.58 -22.45 -11.10
CA GLU A 9 16.83 -23.09 -10.69
C GLU A 9 17.13 -24.41 -11.42
N ALA A 10 16.22 -24.89 -12.28
CA ALA A 10 16.44 -26.10 -13.06
C ALA A 10 17.54 -25.87 -14.11
N ARG A 11 18.79 -26.13 -13.72
CA ARG A 11 19.95 -26.10 -14.62
C ARG A 11 19.89 -27.33 -15.52
N VAL A 12 19.70 -27.09 -16.81
CA VAL A 12 19.90 -28.09 -17.85
C VAL A 12 21.40 -28.27 -18.05
N ASP A 13 21.95 -29.40 -17.59
CA ASP A 13 23.37 -29.75 -17.79
C ASP A 13 23.56 -30.36 -19.18
N LEU A 14 24.01 -29.56 -20.14
CA LEU A 14 24.34 -29.98 -21.49
C LEU A 14 25.82 -29.69 -21.74
N GLN A 15 26.68 -30.64 -21.38
CA GLN A 15 28.13 -30.58 -21.66
C GLN A 15 28.49 -30.95 -23.10
N GLN A 16 27.80 -30.44 -24.11
CA GLN A 16 28.24 -30.57 -25.51
C GLN A 16 28.26 -29.22 -26.21
N GLY A 17 29.38 -28.90 -26.86
CA GLY A 17 29.65 -27.63 -27.54
C GLY A 17 28.88 -27.46 -28.85
N ASP A 18 27.62 -27.88 -28.87
CA ASP A 18 26.68 -27.68 -29.97
C ASP A 18 25.82 -26.43 -29.76
N GLU A 19 25.00 -26.11 -30.76
CA GLU A 19 24.11 -24.94 -30.75
C GLU A 19 23.07 -24.99 -29.61
N LEU A 20 22.72 -26.20 -29.13
CA LEU A 20 21.77 -26.39 -28.05
C LEU A 20 22.39 -26.04 -26.69
N GLY A 21 23.66 -26.39 -26.46
CA GLY A 21 24.42 -25.94 -25.28
C GLY A 21 24.59 -24.42 -25.24
N GLN A 22 24.83 -23.79 -26.39
CA GLN A 22 24.90 -22.32 -26.48
C GLN A 22 23.54 -21.66 -26.19
N LEU A 23 22.45 -22.25 -26.69
CA LEU A 23 21.09 -21.77 -26.40
C LEU A 23 20.76 -21.92 -24.91
N ALA A 24 21.09 -23.05 -24.28
CA ALA A 24 20.86 -23.29 -22.86
C ALA A 24 21.65 -22.30 -21.97
N ASN A 25 22.91 -22.03 -22.30
CA ASN A 25 23.70 -21.03 -21.60
C ASN A 25 23.13 -19.62 -21.77
N THR A 26 22.66 -19.29 -22.97
CA THR A 26 21.99 -18.02 -23.26
C THR A 26 20.72 -17.88 -22.43
N MET A 27 19.88 -18.93 -22.38
CA MET A 27 18.66 -18.93 -21.55
C MET A 27 18.97 -18.82 -20.06
N ASN A 28 19.97 -19.53 -19.54
CA ASN A 28 20.39 -19.42 -18.15
C ASN A 28 20.87 -18.01 -17.79
N SER A 29 21.63 -17.35 -18.67
CA SER A 29 22.06 -15.96 -18.45
C SER A 29 20.90 -14.95 -18.54
N MET A 30 19.93 -15.16 -19.43
CA MET A 30 18.71 -14.35 -19.46
C MET A 30 17.89 -14.53 -18.18
N ALA A 31 17.72 -15.76 -17.71
CA ALA A 31 17.02 -16.05 -16.46
C ALA A 31 17.69 -15.34 -15.27
N GLY A 32 19.02 -15.40 -15.18
CA GLY A 32 19.78 -14.67 -14.14
C GLY A 32 19.54 -13.16 -14.20
N ARG A 33 19.64 -12.56 -15.38
CA ARG A 33 19.40 -11.11 -15.56
C ARG A 33 17.97 -10.68 -15.27
N ILE A 34 16.98 -11.53 -15.56
CA ILE A 34 15.58 -11.27 -15.21
C ILE A 34 15.41 -11.26 -13.69
N SER A 35 15.98 -12.24 -12.98
CA SER A 35 15.93 -12.29 -11.52
C SER A 35 16.59 -11.05 -10.88
N GLU A 36 17.78 -10.68 -11.35
CA GLU A 36 18.47 -9.46 -10.87
C GLU A 36 17.66 -8.19 -11.15
N LEU A 37 17.01 -8.10 -12.31
CA LEU A 37 16.16 -6.96 -12.66
C LEU A 37 14.93 -6.88 -11.76
N VAL A 38 14.25 -8.00 -11.52
CA VAL A 38 13.07 -8.06 -10.64
C VAL A 38 13.44 -7.61 -9.23
N GLU A 39 14.52 -8.16 -8.67
CA GLU A 39 15.01 -7.78 -7.34
C GLU A 39 15.40 -6.28 -7.28
N SER A 40 16.03 -5.76 -8.33
CA SER A 40 16.38 -4.34 -8.40
C SER A 40 15.13 -3.44 -8.42
N LEU A 41 14.10 -3.82 -9.18
CA LEU A 41 12.85 -3.08 -9.27
C LEU A 41 12.08 -3.10 -7.94
N GLU A 42 12.01 -4.26 -7.28
CA GLU A 42 11.39 -4.40 -5.96
C GLU A 42 12.08 -3.53 -4.91
N ASN A 43 13.42 -3.54 -4.88
CA ASN A 43 14.21 -2.70 -3.99
C ASN A 43 14.00 -1.20 -4.27
N GLN A 44 13.98 -0.80 -5.54
CA GLN A 44 13.71 0.60 -5.92
C GLN A 44 12.31 1.05 -5.48
N ALA A 45 11.31 0.20 -5.68
CA ALA A 45 9.93 0.47 -5.25
C ALA A 45 9.84 0.60 -3.72
N ALA A 46 10.48 -0.30 -2.98
CA ALA A 46 10.50 -0.25 -1.52
C ALA A 46 11.18 1.01 -0.99
N VAL A 47 12.33 1.40 -1.56
CA VAL A 47 13.03 2.64 -1.19
C VAL A 47 12.19 3.88 -1.51
N ALA A 48 11.55 3.92 -2.67
CA ALA A 48 10.67 5.02 -3.05
C ALA A 48 9.46 5.13 -2.10
N GLN A 49 8.84 3.99 -1.76
CA GLN A 49 7.72 3.95 -0.82
C GLN A 49 8.11 4.45 0.57
N THR A 50 9.25 4.00 1.10
CA THR A 50 9.77 4.47 2.39
C THR A 50 10.01 5.98 2.40
N ARG A 51 10.66 6.50 1.35
CA ARG A 51 10.91 7.96 1.24
C ARG A 51 9.62 8.77 1.17
N LEU A 52 8.59 8.28 0.48
CA LEU A 52 7.29 8.92 0.44
C LEU A 52 6.61 8.92 1.82
N PHE A 53 6.68 7.79 2.52
CA PHE A 53 6.15 7.67 3.88
C PHE A 53 6.85 8.66 4.83
N GLU A 54 8.19 8.70 4.83
CA GLU A 54 8.97 9.62 5.65
C GLU A 54 8.65 11.09 5.35
N ALA A 55 8.48 11.44 4.06
CA ALA A 55 8.12 12.79 3.67
C ALA A 55 6.73 13.19 4.21
N ILE A 56 5.74 12.32 4.08
CA ILE A 56 4.37 12.52 4.62
C ILE A 56 4.40 12.61 6.14
N GLU A 57 5.20 11.77 6.79
CA GLU A 57 5.36 11.75 8.24
C GLU A 57 6.00 13.03 8.78
N SER A 58 6.92 13.65 8.01
CA SER A 58 7.57 14.91 8.37
C SER A 58 6.69 16.15 8.20
N MET A 59 5.51 16.03 7.59
CA MET A 59 4.63 17.18 7.35
C MET A 59 4.11 17.77 8.68
N PRO A 60 4.09 19.10 8.82
CA PRO A 60 3.58 19.74 10.03
C PRO A 60 2.05 19.64 10.14
N ALA A 61 1.35 19.41 9.03
CA ALA A 61 -0.10 19.25 8.97
C ALA A 61 -0.49 17.77 9.03
N GLY A 62 -1.71 17.50 9.53
CA GLY A 62 -2.30 16.17 9.48
C GLY A 62 -2.57 15.75 8.03
N PHE A 63 -2.15 14.54 7.67
CA PHE A 63 -2.39 13.94 6.36
C PHE A 63 -3.12 12.61 6.51
N SER A 64 -4.14 12.39 5.67
CA SER A 64 -4.80 11.11 5.48
C SER A 64 -5.13 10.89 4.01
N LEU A 65 -4.95 9.66 3.55
CA LEU A 65 -5.21 9.22 2.18
C LEU A 65 -6.25 8.11 2.22
N TYR A 66 -7.25 8.20 1.34
CA TYR A 66 -8.32 7.22 1.19
C TYR A 66 -8.28 6.59 -0.20
N ASP A 67 -8.71 5.33 -0.31
CA ASP A 67 -8.87 4.65 -1.59
C ASP A 67 -10.21 4.99 -2.28
N ALA A 68 -10.43 4.44 -3.48
CA ALA A 68 -11.67 4.67 -4.24
C ALA A 68 -12.93 4.09 -3.57
N SER A 69 -12.78 3.23 -2.55
CA SER A 69 -13.87 2.70 -1.73
C SER A 69 -14.02 3.46 -0.41
N ASP A 70 -13.39 4.63 -0.29
CA ASP A 70 -13.46 5.51 0.86
C ASP A 70 -12.88 4.87 2.14
N ARG A 71 -11.83 4.05 1.98
CA ARG A 71 -11.11 3.42 3.09
C ARG A 71 -9.78 4.09 3.32
N LEU A 72 -9.43 4.31 4.59
CA LEU A 72 -8.15 4.89 4.98
C LEU A 72 -7.01 3.98 4.52
N VAL A 73 -6.13 4.50 3.67
CA VAL A 73 -4.93 3.80 3.19
C VAL A 73 -3.73 4.14 4.06
N LEU A 74 -3.58 5.43 4.39
CA LEU A 74 -2.42 5.94 5.11
C LEU A 74 -2.77 7.22 5.86
N CYS A 75 -2.18 7.43 7.04
CA CYS A 75 -2.19 8.69 7.75
C CYS A 75 -0.85 8.94 8.43
N ASN A 76 -0.44 10.20 8.59
CA ASN A 76 0.74 10.54 9.38
C ASN A 76 0.44 10.63 10.89
N SER A 77 1.48 10.68 11.72
CA SER A 77 1.32 10.89 13.17
C SER A 77 0.61 12.20 13.49
N LYS A 78 0.85 13.29 12.76
CA LYS A 78 0.16 14.57 13.01
C LYS A 78 -1.35 14.48 12.89
N TYR A 79 -1.86 13.70 11.96
CA TYR A 79 -3.27 13.41 11.87
C TYR A 79 -3.77 12.64 13.10
N ARG A 80 -3.03 11.61 13.53
CA ARG A 80 -3.39 10.81 14.72
C ARG A 80 -3.35 11.64 16.00
N ASP A 81 -2.37 12.53 16.15
CA ASP A 81 -2.24 13.42 17.31
C ASP A 81 -3.39 14.42 17.39
N MET A 82 -3.80 14.98 16.24
CA MET A 82 -4.94 15.90 16.16
C MET A 82 -6.26 15.22 16.59
N TRP A 83 -6.36 13.92 16.35
CA TRP A 83 -7.51 13.07 16.67
C TRP A 83 -7.16 12.02 17.73
N ALA A 84 -6.35 12.37 18.74
CA ALA A 84 -5.78 11.41 19.69
C ALA A 84 -6.83 10.57 20.46
N THR A 85 -7.99 11.15 20.75
CA THR A 85 -9.16 10.49 21.37
C THR A 85 -9.85 9.47 20.47
N ASN A 86 -9.52 9.45 19.19
CA ASN A 86 -10.03 8.54 18.16
C ASN A 86 -8.90 7.72 17.53
N ALA A 87 -7.69 7.75 18.11
CA ALA A 87 -6.54 7.05 17.56
C ALA A 87 -6.77 5.54 17.40
N ASP A 88 -7.67 4.95 18.21
CA ASP A 88 -8.12 3.56 18.11
C ASP A 88 -8.88 3.24 16.81
N LEU A 89 -9.49 4.26 16.19
CA LEU A 89 -10.26 4.13 14.94
C LEU A 89 -9.44 4.49 13.70
N ILE A 90 -8.31 5.19 13.88
CA ILE A 90 -7.46 5.67 12.79
C ILE A 90 -6.47 4.56 12.42
N VAL A 91 -7.02 3.51 11.83
CA VAL A 91 -6.28 2.34 11.34
C VAL A 91 -6.53 2.14 9.85
N PRO A 92 -5.51 1.74 9.06
CA PRO A 92 -5.71 1.44 7.65
C PRO A 92 -6.84 0.41 7.41
N GLY A 93 -7.68 0.67 6.42
CA GLY A 93 -8.81 -0.16 6.00
C GLY A 93 -10.18 0.30 6.52
N VAL A 94 -10.23 1.15 7.54
CA VAL A 94 -11.47 1.72 8.10
C VAL A 94 -12.13 2.66 7.09
N TYR A 95 -13.45 2.60 7.00
CA TYR A 95 -14.24 3.51 6.17
C TYR A 95 -14.25 4.93 6.75
N PHE A 96 -14.18 5.94 5.88
CA PHE A 96 -14.31 7.33 6.30
C PHE A 96 -15.61 7.59 7.04
N GLU A 97 -16.73 7.02 6.59
CA GLU A 97 -18.03 7.15 7.27
C GLU A 97 -17.97 6.65 8.73
N GLU A 98 -17.35 5.50 8.97
CA GLU A 98 -17.23 4.92 10.30
C GLU A 98 -16.39 5.83 11.21
N LEU A 99 -15.26 6.32 10.70
CA LEU A 99 -14.38 7.22 11.43
C LEU A 99 -15.11 8.52 11.80
N VAL A 100 -15.80 9.15 10.85
CA VAL A 100 -16.51 10.41 11.06
C VAL A 100 -17.72 10.24 11.97
N ARG A 101 -18.49 9.16 11.80
CA ARG A 101 -19.65 8.84 12.62
C ARG A 101 -19.24 8.66 14.07
N THR A 102 -18.26 7.80 14.35
CA THR A 102 -17.81 7.56 15.72
C THR A 102 -17.13 8.79 16.32
N ALA A 103 -16.41 9.60 15.54
CA ALA A 103 -15.89 10.88 16.00
C ALA A 103 -17.01 11.87 16.39
N ALA A 104 -18.08 11.94 15.62
CA ALA A 104 -19.23 12.78 15.94
C ALA A 104 -20.01 12.27 17.16
N GLU A 105 -20.19 10.95 17.30
CA GLU A 105 -20.77 10.31 18.50
C GLU A 105 -19.96 10.58 19.77
N ARG A 106 -18.62 10.64 19.65
CA ARG A 106 -17.70 11.02 20.72
C ARG A 106 -17.65 12.53 21.00
N GLY A 107 -18.42 13.33 20.25
CA GLY A 107 -18.57 14.77 20.49
C GLY A 107 -17.49 15.64 19.85
N HIS A 108 -16.69 15.12 18.92
CA HIS A 108 -15.67 15.92 18.24
C HIS A 108 -16.25 16.92 17.22
N TYR A 109 -17.51 16.74 16.84
CA TYR A 109 -18.21 17.63 15.93
C TYR A 109 -19.44 18.19 16.65
N SER A 110 -19.27 19.39 17.22
CA SER A 110 -20.37 20.10 17.89
C SER A 110 -21.55 20.36 16.95
N GLU A 111 -21.27 20.51 15.66
CA GLU A 111 -22.20 20.76 14.57
C GLU A 111 -23.08 19.56 14.27
N ALA A 112 -22.66 18.34 14.65
CA ALA A 112 -23.44 17.12 14.46
C ALA A 112 -24.53 16.92 15.53
N ALA A 113 -24.51 17.73 16.60
CA ALA A 113 -25.40 17.57 17.75
C ALA A 113 -26.88 17.74 17.35
N GLY A 114 -27.68 16.69 17.57
CA GLY A 114 -29.12 16.68 17.31
C GLY A 114 -29.54 16.23 15.90
N TRP A 115 -28.61 15.90 15.01
CA TRP A 115 -28.88 15.50 13.62
C TRP A 115 -27.72 14.70 13.00
N LEU A 116 -27.10 13.84 13.82
CA LEU A 116 -25.90 13.07 13.50
C LEU A 116 -25.96 12.37 12.13
N ASP A 117 -27.02 11.62 11.84
CA ASP A 117 -27.12 10.84 10.61
C ASP A 117 -27.08 11.71 9.35
N GLU A 118 -27.80 12.84 9.38
CA GLU A 118 -27.83 13.79 8.28
C GLU A 118 -26.48 14.51 8.12
N TRP A 119 -25.86 14.88 9.25
CA TRP A 119 -24.55 15.50 9.25
C TRP A 119 -23.46 14.56 8.70
N VAL A 120 -23.45 13.28 9.13
CA VAL A 120 -22.52 12.25 8.61
C VAL A 120 -22.74 12.05 7.11
N ARG A 121 -23.99 11.93 6.65
CA ARG A 121 -24.32 11.80 5.23
C ARG A 121 -23.75 12.95 4.40
N GLN A 122 -23.95 14.19 4.85
CA GLN A 122 -23.39 15.37 4.18
C GLN A 122 -21.86 15.37 4.20
N ARG A 123 -21.25 14.94 5.31
CA ARG A 123 -19.81 14.90 5.44
C ARG A 123 -19.16 13.87 4.52
N VAL A 124 -19.79 12.71 4.37
CA VAL A 124 -19.38 11.66 3.42
C VAL A 124 -19.55 12.13 1.97
N GLU A 125 -20.65 12.81 1.65
CA GLU A 125 -20.85 13.35 0.30
C GLU A 125 -19.79 14.41 -0.08
N GLN A 126 -19.38 15.26 0.87
CA GLN A 126 -18.31 16.25 0.64
C GLN A 126 -16.92 15.63 0.48
N HIS A 127 -16.74 14.39 0.95
CA HIS A 127 -15.46 13.70 0.89
C HIS A 127 -15.23 12.99 -0.45
N ARG A 128 -16.31 12.58 -1.11
CA ARG A 128 -16.31 11.87 -2.41
C ARG A 128 -16.17 12.83 -3.58
#